data_AF-A0A1F6T647-F1
#
_entry.id   AF-A0A1F6T647-F1
#
_cell.length_a   1.000
_cell.length_b   1.000
_cell.length_c   1.000
_cell.angle_alpha   90.00
_cell.angle_beta   90.00
_cell.angle_gamma   90.00
#
_symmetry.space_group_name_H-M   'P 1'
#
loop_
_entity.id
_entity.type
_entity.pdbx_description
1 polymer ?
#
loop_
_entity_poly.entity_id
_entity_poly.type
_entity_poly.pdbx_seq_one_letter_code
_entity_poly.pdbx_strand_id
1 'polypeptide(L)'
;MRGKKAVVALERIENRIYLLRGQKAMLSPHLAELYGVEPRTLIQAVKRNRDRFPEDFMFQLNEAEFLNLKSQFVISSWGGSRRAAPYAFTEQGVAMLSSILRSKRAVRVNIEIMRAFVRLRRMLATNAGLARKLAILEKKYDAQFKVRLLYELKLVAV
;
A
#
# COMPACT_ATOMS: atom_id res chain seq x y z
N MET A 1 21.99 -18.84 4.05
CA MET A 1 20.88 -19.06 3.07
C MET A 1 19.48 -18.71 3.59
N ARG A 2 19.13 -18.82 4.89
CA ARG A 2 17.79 -18.46 5.41
C ARG A 2 17.41 -16.97 5.28
N GLY A 3 18.35 -16.05 5.53
CA GLY A 3 18.08 -14.60 5.46
C GLY A 3 17.71 -14.09 4.07
N LYS A 4 18.39 -14.57 3.02
CA LYS A 4 18.15 -14.15 1.63
C LYS A 4 16.76 -14.57 1.12
N LYS A 5 16.26 -15.74 1.50
CA LYS A 5 14.88 -16.18 1.19
C LYS A 5 13.81 -15.32 1.86
N ALA A 6 14.04 -14.90 3.10
CA ALA A 6 13.10 -14.03 3.81
C ALA A 6 13.05 -12.62 3.20
N VAL A 7 14.20 -12.06 2.82
CA VAL A 7 14.29 -10.76 2.14
C VAL A 7 13.55 -10.77 0.80
N VAL A 8 13.77 -11.80 -0.03
CA VAL A 8 13.07 -11.95 -1.33
C VAL A 8 11.57 -12.15 -1.15
N ALA A 9 11.14 -12.84 -0.08
CA ALA A 9 9.71 -13.00 0.22
C ALA A 9 9.06 -11.68 0.63
N LEU A 10 9.77 -10.84 1.40
CA LEU A 10 9.28 -9.54 1.84
C LEU A 10 9.14 -8.55 0.68
N GLU A 11 10.14 -8.46 -0.21
CA GLU A 11 10.09 -7.61 -1.40
C GLU A 11 8.92 -7.98 -2.33
N ARG A 12 8.66 -9.29 -2.49
CA ARG A 12 7.50 -9.77 -3.26
C ARG A 12 6.16 -9.36 -2.66
N ILE A 13 6.08 -9.25 -1.33
CA ILE A 13 4.87 -8.79 -0.64
C ILE A 13 4.72 -7.27 -0.78
N GLU A 14 5.81 -6.52 -0.61
CA GLU A 14 5.82 -5.06 -0.76
C GLU A 14 5.35 -4.62 -2.15
N ASN A 15 5.81 -5.31 -3.21
CA ASN A 15 5.38 -5.06 -4.59
C ASN A 15 3.90 -5.39 -4.88
N ARG A 16 3.18 -5.95 -3.90
CA ARG A 16 1.75 -6.28 -3.99
C ARG A 16 0.89 -5.39 -3.08
N ILE A 17 1.47 -4.34 -2.51
CA ILE A 17 0.79 -3.32 -1.72
C ILE A 17 0.58 -2.08 -2.60
N TYR A 18 -0.68 -1.72 -2.81
CA TYR A 18 -1.10 -0.62 -3.66
C TYR A 18 -1.64 0.54 -2.83
N LEU A 19 -1.51 1.76 -3.33
CA LEU A 19 -2.19 2.92 -2.77
C LEU A 19 -3.57 3.07 -3.45
N LEU A 20 -4.63 2.72 -2.72
CA LEU A 20 -6.01 2.77 -3.21
C LEU A 20 -6.86 3.57 -2.22
N ARG A 21 -7.56 4.58 -2.72
CA ARG A 21 -8.37 5.50 -1.89
C ARG A 21 -7.60 6.11 -0.70
N GLY A 22 -6.32 6.43 -0.92
CA GLY A 22 -5.44 6.97 0.13
C GLY A 22 -4.97 5.95 1.17
N GLN A 23 -5.33 4.67 1.02
CA GLN A 23 -4.96 3.59 1.93
C GLN A 23 -4.02 2.59 1.25
N LYS A 24 -3.08 2.05 2.02
CA LYS A 24 -2.25 0.93 1.56
C LYS A 24 -3.06 -0.36 1.66
N ALA A 25 -3.26 -1.03 0.53
CA ALA A 25 -4.10 -2.22 0.46
C ALA A 25 -3.51 -3.31 -0.45
N MET A 26 -3.82 -4.57 -0.15
CA MET A 26 -3.50 -5.72 -0.97
C MET A 26 -4.76 -6.28 -1.64
N LEU A 27 -4.61 -6.76 -2.86
CA LEU A 27 -5.73 -7.29 -3.64
C LEU A 27 -6.02 -8.76 -3.32
N SER A 28 -7.29 -9.14 -3.35
CA SER A 28 -7.77 -10.48 -2.96
C SER A 28 -7.08 -11.64 -3.70
N PRO A 29 -6.81 -11.57 -5.01
CA PRO A 29 -6.14 -12.67 -5.70
C PRO A 29 -4.64 -12.76 -5.37
N HIS A 30 -3.97 -11.63 -5.08
CA HIS A 30 -2.60 -11.65 -4.56
C HIS A 30 -2.54 -12.29 -3.17
N LEU A 31 -3.48 -11.94 -2.30
CA LEU A 31 -3.59 -12.54 -0.96
C LEU A 31 -3.88 -14.04 -1.06
N ALA A 32 -4.80 -14.44 -1.94
CA ALA A 32 -5.14 -15.84 -2.18
C ALA A 32 -3.91 -16.65 -2.62
N GLU A 33 -3.13 -16.14 -3.58
CA GLU A 33 -1.87 -16.77 -4.03
C GLU A 33 -0.86 -16.92 -2.87
N LEU A 34 -0.65 -15.86 -2.08
CA LEU A 34 0.27 -15.88 -0.94
C LEU A 34 -0.18 -16.93 0.08
N TYR A 35 -1.46 -16.92 0.47
CA TYR A 35 -2.04 -17.89 1.39
C TYR A 35 -2.10 -19.32 0.83
N GLY A 36 -1.99 -19.49 -0.48
CA GLY A 36 -2.09 -20.78 -1.15
C GLY A 36 -3.52 -21.31 -1.18
N VAL A 37 -4.49 -20.42 -1.35
CA VAL A 37 -5.92 -20.75 -1.47
C VAL A 37 -6.47 -20.18 -2.77
N GLU A 38 -7.58 -20.74 -3.25
CA GLU A 38 -8.30 -20.16 -4.39
C GLU A 38 -8.90 -18.78 -4.03
N PRO A 39 -8.89 -17.80 -4.96
CA PRO A 39 -9.50 -16.49 -4.71
C PRO A 39 -10.96 -16.59 -4.28
N ARG A 40 -11.72 -17.54 -4.84
CA ARG A 40 -13.11 -17.80 -4.45
C ARG A 40 -13.23 -18.24 -2.99
N THR A 41 -12.35 -19.11 -2.52
CA THR A 41 -12.33 -19.61 -1.13
C THR A 41 -12.05 -18.49 -0.15
N LEU A 42 -11.09 -17.60 -0.47
CA LEU A 42 -10.80 -16.42 0.36
C LEU A 42 -12.04 -15.52 0.49
N ILE A 43 -12.68 -15.19 -0.63
CA ILE A 43 -13.87 -14.33 -0.62
C ILE A 43 -15.05 -15.00 0.08
N GLN A 44 -15.24 -16.31 -0.07
CA GLN A 44 -16.26 -17.05 0.68
C GLN A 44 -16.03 -16.98 2.19
N ALA A 45 -14.79 -17.16 2.65
CA ALA A 45 -14.46 -17.05 4.08
C ALA A 45 -14.77 -15.65 4.63
N VAL A 46 -14.45 -14.60 3.87
CA VAL A 46 -14.80 -13.21 4.21
C VAL A 46 -16.31 -13.00 4.26
N LYS A 47 -17.05 -13.46 3.25
CA LYS A 47 -18.51 -13.32 3.21
C LYS A 47 -19.20 -14.00 4.39
N ARG A 48 -18.68 -15.14 4.86
CA ARG A 48 -19.17 -15.84 6.06
C ARG A 48 -18.90 -15.09 7.37
N ASN A 49 -17.97 -14.13 7.36
CA ASN A 49 -17.55 -13.36 8.53
C ASN A 49 -17.63 -11.86 8.23
N ARG A 50 -18.68 -11.42 7.51
CA ARG A 50 -18.79 -10.06 6.96
C ARG A 50 -18.77 -8.97 8.05
N ASP A 51 -19.27 -9.29 9.23
CA ASP A 51 -19.24 -8.50 10.46
C ASP A 51 -17.83 -8.06 10.87
N ARG A 52 -16.80 -8.83 10.47
CA ARG A 52 -15.39 -8.57 10.74
C ARG A 52 -14.71 -7.65 9.73
N PHE A 53 -15.38 -7.30 8.64
CA PHE A 53 -14.82 -6.54 7.52
C PHE A 53 -15.67 -5.30 7.23
N PRO A 54 -15.58 -4.26 8.08
CA PRO A 54 -16.14 -2.95 7.76
C PRO A 54 -15.45 -2.34 6.51
N GLU A 55 -16.04 -1.28 5.95
CA GLU A 55 -15.60 -0.72 4.66
C GLU A 55 -14.17 -0.18 4.66
N ASP A 56 -13.67 0.27 5.81
CA ASP A 56 -12.30 0.73 6.02
C ASP A 56 -11.29 -0.41 6.15
N PHE A 57 -11.76 -1.65 6.30
CA PHE A 57 -10.92 -2.85 6.35
C PHE A 57 -10.85 -3.52 4.98
N MET A 58 -11.97 -3.47 4.25
CA MET A 58 -12.07 -4.08 2.94
C MET A 58 -13.14 -3.40 2.08
N PHE A 59 -12.80 -3.16 0.82
CA PHE A 59 -13.73 -2.65 -0.18
C PHE A 59 -13.52 -3.35 -1.51
N GLN A 60 -14.56 -3.39 -2.34
CA GLN A 60 -14.43 -3.84 -3.72
C GLN A 60 -13.97 -2.67 -4.59
N LEU A 61 -13.05 -2.94 -5.52
CA LEU A 61 -12.64 -1.95 -6.49
C LEU A 61 -13.80 -1.61 -7.42
N ASN A 62 -13.92 -0.33 -7.77
CA ASN A 62 -14.79 0.08 -8.86
C ASN A 62 -14.12 -0.20 -10.22
N GLU A 63 -14.88 -0.04 -11.29
CA GLU A 63 -14.40 -0.33 -12.65
C GLU A 63 -13.20 0.54 -13.05
N ALA A 64 -13.23 1.83 -12.74
CA ALA A 64 -12.13 2.74 -13.04
C ALA A 64 -10.84 2.40 -12.29
N GLU A 65 -10.93 2.10 -10.99
CA GLU A 65 -9.83 1.63 -10.13
C GLU A 65 -9.23 0.34 -10.68
N PHE A 66 -10.09 -0.60 -11.09
CA PHE A 66 -9.67 -1.88 -11.65
C PHE A 66 -8.97 -1.73 -13.01
N LEU A 67 -9.54 -0.91 -13.91
CA LEU A 67 -8.94 -0.63 -15.22
C LEU A 67 -7.59 0.07 -15.09
N ASN A 68 -7.47 1.05 -14.19
CA ASN A 68 -6.22 1.76 -13.95
C ASN A 68 -5.14 0.83 -13.36
N LEU A 69 -5.52 -0.05 -12.43
CA LEU A 69 -4.59 -1.07 -11.93
C LEU A 69 -4.14 -2.05 -13.03
N LYS A 70 -5.04 -2.43 -13.94
CA LYS A 70 -4.72 -3.34 -15.04
C LYS A 70 -3.80 -2.69 -16.09
N SER A 71 -3.87 -1.37 -16.28
CA SER A 71 -2.98 -0.66 -17.20
C SER A 71 -1.61 -0.39 -16.59
N GLN A 72 -1.55 -0.06 -15.29
CA GLN A 72 -0.29 0.23 -14.59
C GLN A 72 0.53 -1.01 -14.25
N PHE A 73 -0.14 -2.14 -14.04
CA PHE A 73 0.51 -3.39 -13.64
C PHE A 73 0.17 -4.49 -14.64
N VAL A 74 1.09 -5.42 -14.89
CA VAL A 74 0.89 -6.58 -15.79
C VAL A 74 -0.03 -7.62 -15.12
N ILE A 75 -1.25 -7.22 -14.78
CA ILE A 75 -2.31 -8.03 -14.16
C ILE A 75 -3.23 -8.58 -15.27
N SER A 76 -2.69 -8.79 -16.47
CA SER A 76 -3.45 -9.23 -17.65
C SER A 76 -4.00 -10.66 -17.51
N SER A 77 -3.54 -11.43 -16.53
CA SER A 77 -3.90 -12.84 -16.32
C SER A 77 -4.98 -13.11 -15.27
N TRP A 78 -5.55 -12.09 -14.62
CA TRP A 78 -6.53 -12.30 -13.52
C TRP A 78 -7.93 -12.78 -13.96
N GLY A 79 -8.06 -13.09 -15.25
CA GLY A 79 -9.09 -13.94 -15.81
C GLY A 79 -10.26 -13.16 -16.40
N GLY A 80 -10.10 -12.76 -17.66
CA GLY A 80 -11.17 -12.41 -18.61
C GLY A 80 -12.07 -11.22 -18.24
N SER A 81 -12.67 -10.59 -19.23
CA SER A 81 -13.60 -9.44 -19.07
C SER A 81 -14.89 -9.75 -18.29
N ARG A 82 -15.05 -10.96 -17.74
CA ARG A 82 -16.28 -11.46 -17.09
C ARG A 82 -16.15 -11.71 -15.57
N ARG A 83 -15.00 -11.44 -14.95
CA ARG A 83 -14.85 -11.56 -13.49
C ARG A 83 -15.11 -10.23 -12.78
N ALA A 84 -15.82 -10.31 -11.66
CA ALA A 84 -16.03 -9.18 -10.77
C ALA A 84 -14.69 -8.58 -10.31
N ALA A 85 -14.65 -7.26 -10.17
CA ALA A 85 -13.49 -6.54 -9.67
C ALA A 85 -13.02 -7.13 -8.32
N PRO A 86 -11.69 -7.21 -8.08
CA PRO A 86 -11.16 -7.81 -6.86
C PRO A 86 -11.52 -6.95 -5.64
N TYR A 87 -11.44 -7.57 -4.46
CA TYR A 87 -11.48 -6.85 -3.19
C TYR A 87 -10.08 -6.35 -2.82
N ALA A 88 -10.00 -5.14 -2.29
CA ALA A 88 -8.84 -4.61 -1.61
C ALA A 88 -8.98 -4.81 -0.10
N PHE A 89 -7.89 -5.18 0.56
CA PHE A 89 -7.79 -5.34 2.00
C PHE A 89 -6.71 -4.42 2.52
N THR A 90 -7.06 -3.55 3.46
CA THR A 90 -6.09 -2.73 4.18
C THR A 90 -5.26 -3.61 5.11
N GLU A 91 -4.27 -3.02 5.79
CA GLU A 91 -3.54 -3.72 6.84
C GLU A 91 -4.48 -4.33 7.89
N GLN A 92 -5.49 -3.58 8.32
CA GLN A 92 -6.49 -4.03 9.28
C GLN A 92 -7.34 -5.17 8.71
N GLY A 93 -7.76 -5.07 7.45
CA GLY A 93 -8.44 -6.16 6.76
C GLY A 93 -7.60 -7.43 6.67
N VAL A 94 -6.30 -7.30 6.35
CA VAL A 94 -5.36 -8.43 6.33
C VAL A 94 -5.20 -9.02 7.74
N ALA A 95 -5.10 -8.19 8.77
CA ALA A 95 -5.07 -8.64 10.15
C ALA A 95 -6.34 -9.43 10.49
N MET A 96 -7.53 -9.01 10.03
CA MET A 96 -8.76 -9.77 10.24
C MET A 96 -8.78 -11.12 9.51
N LEU A 97 -8.12 -11.23 8.36
CA LEU A 97 -7.93 -12.52 7.68
C LEU A 97 -7.20 -13.54 8.58
N SER A 98 -6.34 -13.11 9.50
CA SER A 98 -5.66 -14.02 10.44
C SER A 98 -6.61 -14.75 11.40
N SER A 99 -7.76 -14.14 11.70
CA SER A 99 -8.75 -14.71 12.61
C SER A 99 -9.59 -15.83 11.97
N ILE A 100 -9.70 -15.80 10.63
CA ILE A 100 -10.53 -16.73 9.85
C ILE A 100 -9.70 -17.74 9.05
N LEU A 101 -8.46 -17.40 8.65
CA LEU A 101 -7.54 -18.31 7.94
C LEU A 101 -6.53 -18.92 8.91
N ARG A 102 -6.83 -20.13 9.40
CA ARG A 102 -6.07 -20.76 10.50
C ARG A 102 -4.95 -21.73 10.08
N SER A 103 -4.68 -21.90 8.78
CA SER A 103 -3.64 -22.84 8.34
C SER A 103 -2.24 -22.36 8.75
N LYS A 104 -1.30 -23.29 9.03
CA LYS A 104 0.10 -22.96 9.35
C LYS A 104 0.77 -22.09 8.27
N ARG A 105 0.35 -22.24 7.01
CA ARG A 105 0.79 -21.38 5.90
C ARG A 105 0.20 -19.98 6.04
N ALA A 106 -1.11 -19.87 6.24
CA ALA A 106 -1.80 -18.59 6.35
C ALA A 106 -1.26 -17.74 7.51
N VAL A 107 -1.03 -18.35 8.68
CA VAL A 107 -0.43 -17.68 9.84
C VAL A 107 0.94 -17.10 9.50
N ARG A 108 1.84 -17.90 8.89
CA ARG A 108 3.19 -17.45 8.51
C ARG A 108 3.15 -16.31 7.49
N VAL A 109 2.32 -16.45 6.47
CA VAL A 109 2.15 -15.42 5.43
C VAL A 109 1.62 -14.12 6.03
N ASN A 110 0.66 -14.19 6.94
CA ASN A 110 0.11 -13.01 7.59
C ASN A 110 1.18 -12.24 8.38
N ILE A 111 2.04 -12.95 9.12
CA ILE A 111 3.16 -12.34 9.84
C ILE A 111 4.07 -11.56 8.88
N GLU A 112 4.40 -12.13 7.72
CA GLU A 112 5.24 -11.47 6.72
C GLU A 112 4.54 -10.27 6.07
N ILE A 113 3.23 -10.36 5.83
CA ILE A 113 2.45 -9.23 5.32
C ILE A 113 2.43 -8.08 6.32
N MET A 114 2.18 -8.36 7.60
CA MET A 114 2.21 -7.33 8.65
C MET A 114 3.60 -6.68 8.76
N ARG A 115 4.67 -7.46 8.64
CA ARG A 115 6.05 -6.92 8.60
C ARG A 115 6.26 -5.99 7.42
N ALA A 116 5.75 -6.32 6.23
CA ALA A 116 5.83 -5.46 5.05
C ALA A 116 5.09 -4.12 5.27
N PHE A 117 3.87 -4.16 5.79
CA PHE A 117 3.11 -2.94 6.10
C PHE A 117 3.83 -2.04 7.11
N VAL A 118 4.38 -2.61 8.18
CA VAL A 118 5.18 -1.89 9.18
C VAL A 118 6.44 -1.27 8.55
N ARG A 119 7.18 -2.04 7.74
CA ARG A 119 8.39 -1.54 7.05
C ARG A 119 8.05 -0.38 6.14
N LEU A 120 7.01 -0.50 5.33
CA LEU A 120 6.54 0.57 4.45
C LEU A 120 6.10 1.81 5.23
N ARG A 121 5.48 1.69 6.41
CA ARG A 121 5.19 2.85 7.27
C ARG A 121 6.45 3.51 7.79
N ARG A 122 7.42 2.71 8.26
CA ARG A 122 8.71 3.22 8.74
C ARG A 122 9.44 3.99 7.64
N MET A 123 9.52 3.44 6.43
CA MET A 123 10.16 4.12 5.29
C MET A 123 9.53 5.48 4.98
N LEU A 124 8.19 5.57 4.99
CA LEU A 124 7.49 6.86 4.82
C LEU A 124 7.75 7.83 5.98
N ALA A 125 7.78 7.34 7.22
CA ALA A 125 8.06 8.17 8.39
C ALA A 125 9.50 8.71 8.40
N THR A 126 10.48 7.91 7.95
CA THR A 126 11.87 8.36 7.80
C THR A 126 12.00 9.45 6.74
N ASN A 127 11.26 9.33 5.63
CA ASN A 127 11.20 10.36 4.59
C ASN A 127 10.41 11.60 5.01
N ALA A 128 9.47 11.50 5.96
CA ALA A 128 8.75 12.67 6.49
C ALA A 128 9.67 13.60 7.31
N GLY A 129 10.74 13.07 7.90
CA GLY A 129 11.80 13.89 8.52
C GLY A 129 12.64 14.61 7.46
N LEU A 130 12.93 13.94 6.34
CA LEU A 130 13.69 14.51 5.22
C LEU A 130 12.88 15.57 4.46
N ALA A 131 11.61 15.29 4.17
CA ALA A 131 10.66 16.23 3.57
C ALA A 131 10.43 17.46 4.47
N ARG A 132 10.36 17.28 5.81
CA ARG A 132 10.33 18.42 6.74
C ARG A 132 11.61 19.24 6.71
N LYS A 133 12.78 18.61 6.66
CA LYS A 133 14.06 19.34 6.52
C LYS A 133 14.14 20.10 5.19
N LEU A 134 13.71 19.51 4.09
CA LEU A 134 13.63 20.16 2.78
C LEU A 134 12.68 21.36 2.81
N ALA A 135 11.47 21.21 3.36
CA ALA A 135 10.52 22.32 3.49
C ALA A 135 11.05 23.47 4.37
N ILE A 136 11.80 23.14 5.43
CA ILE A 136 12.48 24.16 6.28
C ILE A 136 13.60 24.86 5.50
N LEU A 137 14.36 24.12 4.67
CA LEU A 137 15.43 24.65 3.83
C LEU A 137 14.88 25.57 2.72
N GLU A 138 13.83 25.15 2.01
CA GLU A 138 13.12 25.98 1.02
C GLU A 138 12.64 27.29 1.63
N LYS A 139 11.98 27.22 2.80
CA LYS A 139 11.47 28.41 3.50
C LYS A 139 12.58 29.37 3.95
N LYS A 140 13.76 28.84 4.31
CA LYS A 140 14.95 29.66 4.65
C LYS A 140 15.55 30.33 3.41
N TYR A 141 15.64 29.60 2.30
CA TYR A 141 16.13 30.15 1.04
C TYR A 141 15.19 31.23 0.48
N ASP A 142 13.88 31.01 0.48
CA ASP A 142 12.88 31.99 0.04
C ASP A 142 12.95 33.29 0.85
N ALA A 143 13.17 33.18 2.16
CA ALA A 143 13.34 34.34 3.04
C ALA A 143 14.63 35.12 2.71
N GLN A 144 15.74 34.42 2.45
CA GLN A 144 17.01 35.07 2.07
C GLN A 144 16.94 35.70 0.67
N PHE A 145 16.26 35.06 -0.29
CA PHE A 145 16.05 35.61 -1.63
C PHE A 145 15.15 36.85 -1.62
N LYS A 146 14.07 36.87 -0.83
CA LYS A 146 13.21 38.06 -0.66
C LYS A 146 13.96 39.26 -0.08
N VAL A 147 14.83 39.03 0.91
CA VAL A 147 15.63 40.12 1.51
C VAL A 147 16.63 40.66 0.49
N ARG A 148 17.33 39.80 -0.26
CA ARG A 148 18.30 40.25 -1.27
C ARG A 148 17.65 41.05 -2.42
N LEU A 149 16.48 40.63 -2.91
CA LEU A 149 15.71 41.36 -3.93
C LEU A 149 15.24 42.74 -3.45
N LEU A 150 14.84 42.87 -2.17
CA LEU A 150 14.45 44.16 -1.59
C LEU A 150 15.64 45.11 -1.40
N TYR A 151 16.84 44.59 -1.15
CA TYR A 151 18.06 45.39 -1.06
C TYR A 151 18.53 45.87 -2.45
N GLU A 152 18.49 45.02 -3.48
CA GLU A 152 18.87 45.43 -4.83
C GLU A 152 17.87 46.42 -5.45
N LEU A 153 16.55 46.23 -5.27
CA LEU A 153 15.55 47.20 -5.74
C LEU A 153 15.67 48.58 -5.08
N LYS A 154 16.18 48.65 -3.83
CA LYS A 154 16.45 49.93 -3.16
C LYS A 154 17.75 50.60 -3.61
N LEU A 155 18.73 49.83 -4.08
CA LEU A 155 20.02 50.34 -4.57
C LEU A 155 19.95 50.87 -6.01
N VAL A 156 19.03 50.37 -6.82
CA VAL A 156 18.83 50.79 -8.23
C VAL A 156 17.83 51.96 -8.36
N ALA A 157 17.07 52.26 -7.30
CA ALA A 157 16.04 53.33 -7.28
C ALA A 157 16.53 54.66 -6.66
N VAL A 158 17.84 54.87 -6.56
CA VAL A 158 18.50 56.14 -6.17
C VAL A 158 19.29 56.65 -7.37
#